data_AF-A0A2V9R0T6-F1
#
_entry.id   AF-A0A2V9R0T6-F1
#
_cell.length_a   1.000
_cell.length_b   1.000
_cell.length_c   1.000
_cell.angle_alpha   90.00
_cell.angle_beta   90.00
_cell.angle_gamma   90.00
#
_symmetry.space_group_name_H-M   'P 1'
#
loop_
_entity.id
_entity.type
_entity.pdbx_description
1 polymer ?
#
loop_
_entity_poly.entity_id
_entity_poly.type
_entity_poly.pdbx_seq_one_letter_code
_entity_poly.pdbx_strand_id
1 'polypeptide(L)'
;MREIRDGKVIFNEEIQIPVRPMIGTIGTAPAVEAILSGGMGQHGGNLDAEEICAGSTIYLPVNVEGALLSLGDCHAIQSDGEVNEIEMRSVVTLSCEVIQGRSPVMSWPRIETPELMVTVAVACPLEEALRLALRDMILWMEELTGMSRRDAYWLVGIAGHVRPGQAQVSLYSMRCLMPKKFLPKSQLQARLLRP
;
A
#
# COMPACT_ATOMS: atom_id res chain seq x y z
N MET A 1 2.24 13.90 -22.56
CA MET A 1 2.29 13.99 -21.10
C MET A 1 1.91 15.40 -20.70
N ARG A 2 1.04 15.60 -19.69
CA ARG A 2 0.67 16.95 -19.22
C ARG A 2 1.85 17.58 -18.48
N GLU A 3 1.97 18.90 -18.52
CA GLU A 3 3.04 19.62 -17.83
C GLU A 3 2.81 19.60 -16.31
N ILE A 4 3.88 19.37 -15.55
CA ILE A 4 3.89 19.56 -14.09
C ILE A 4 4.63 20.86 -13.81
N ARG A 5 3.95 21.82 -13.17
CA ARG A 5 4.52 23.11 -12.80
C ARG A 5 4.01 23.57 -11.45
N ASP A 6 4.90 24.08 -10.60
CA ASP A 6 4.59 24.62 -9.26
C ASP A 6 3.72 23.69 -8.37
N GLY A 7 4.02 22.38 -8.40
CA GLY A 7 3.28 21.38 -7.64
C GLY A 7 1.87 21.10 -8.17
N LYS A 8 1.61 21.39 -9.44
CA LYS A 8 0.33 21.11 -10.10
C LYS A 8 0.54 20.45 -11.45
N VAL A 9 -0.37 19.55 -11.80
CA VAL A 9 -0.57 19.11 -13.19
C VAL A 9 -1.40 20.16 -13.89
N ILE A 10 -0.87 20.71 -14.99
CA ILE A 10 -1.56 21.66 -15.84
C ILE A 10 -2.34 20.87 -16.89
N PHE A 11 -3.63 20.66 -16.66
CA PHE A 11 -4.48 19.95 -17.62
C PHE A 11 -4.81 20.86 -18.81
N ASN A 12 -5.23 22.10 -18.51
CA ASN A 12 -5.39 23.22 -19.45
C ASN A 12 -5.31 24.57 -18.68
N GLU A 13 -5.68 25.68 -19.31
CA GLU A 13 -5.62 27.03 -18.71
C GLU A 13 -6.52 27.19 -17.48
N GLU A 14 -7.64 26.46 -17.42
CA GLU A 14 -8.65 26.55 -16.36
C GLU A 14 -8.51 25.46 -15.30
N ILE A 15 -8.01 24.30 -15.71
CA ILE A 15 -7.94 23.08 -14.89
C ILE A 15 -6.50 22.82 -14.50
N GLN A 16 -6.21 23.05 -13.23
CA GLN A 16 -4.94 22.75 -12.59
C GLN A 16 -5.19 21.88 -11.37
N ILE A 17 -4.51 20.73 -11.29
CA ILE A 17 -4.75 19.72 -10.27
C ILE A 17 -3.51 19.62 -9.39
N PRO A 18 -3.61 19.79 -8.06
CA PRO A 18 -2.47 19.60 -7.15
C PRO A 18 -1.88 18.19 -7.29
N VAL A 19 -0.55 18.10 -7.36
CA VAL A 19 0.13 16.80 -7.39
C VAL A 19 -0.06 16.08 -6.05
N ARG A 20 -0.11 14.75 -6.10
CA ARG A 20 -0.06 13.85 -4.94
C ARG A 20 0.96 12.76 -5.26
N PRO A 21 2.27 13.06 -5.12
CA PRO A 21 3.33 12.16 -5.56
C PRO A 21 3.32 10.82 -4.85
N MET A 22 3.49 9.74 -5.61
CA MET A 22 3.53 8.36 -5.10
C MET A 22 4.52 7.49 -5.87
N ILE A 23 4.81 6.31 -5.32
CA ILE A 23 5.59 5.25 -5.94
C ILE A 23 4.62 4.13 -6.34
N GLY A 24 4.46 3.88 -7.65
CA GLY A 24 3.58 2.82 -8.18
C GLY A 24 4.17 1.42 -7.99
N THR A 25 5.45 1.26 -8.38
CA THR A 25 6.20 0.01 -8.21
C THR A 25 7.15 0.08 -7.02
N ILE A 26 6.95 -0.77 -6.02
CA ILE A 26 7.93 -1.03 -4.95
C ILE A 26 7.82 -2.46 -4.43
N GLY A 27 8.93 -3.15 -4.27
CA GLY A 27 8.92 -4.55 -3.84
C GLY A 27 10.29 -5.12 -3.52
N THR A 28 10.28 -6.28 -2.86
CA THR A 28 11.46 -7.10 -2.60
C THR A 28 11.51 -8.27 -3.58
N ALA A 29 12.65 -8.95 -3.68
CA ALA A 29 12.73 -10.13 -4.53
C ALA A 29 11.82 -11.26 -3.98
N PRO A 30 11.04 -11.93 -4.86
CA PRO A 30 10.29 -13.12 -4.47
C PRO A 30 11.22 -14.29 -4.15
N ALA A 31 10.73 -15.28 -3.39
CA ALA A 31 11.51 -16.49 -3.06
C ALA A 31 11.80 -17.37 -4.28
N VAL A 32 10.90 -17.35 -5.26
CA VAL A 32 10.93 -18.20 -6.45
C VAL A 32 10.46 -17.36 -7.64
N GLU A 33 10.98 -17.69 -8.82
CA GLU A 33 10.70 -17.04 -10.11
C GLU A 33 11.27 -15.62 -10.28
N ALA A 34 11.28 -15.16 -11.53
CA ALA A 34 11.57 -13.79 -11.89
C ALA A 34 10.27 -13.12 -12.32
N ILE A 35 9.77 -12.20 -11.50
CA ILE A 35 8.56 -11.42 -11.80
C ILE A 35 9.02 -10.10 -12.43
N LEU A 36 8.44 -9.75 -13.58
CA LEU A 36 8.73 -8.49 -14.27
C LEU A 36 8.32 -7.29 -13.39
N SER A 37 8.94 -6.13 -13.60
CA SER A 37 8.68 -4.92 -12.78
C SER A 37 7.23 -4.46 -12.78
N GLY A 38 6.51 -4.62 -13.90
CA GLY A 38 5.07 -4.35 -13.98
C GLY A 38 4.18 -5.46 -13.40
N GLY A 39 4.80 -6.54 -12.88
CA GLY A 39 4.11 -7.60 -12.17
C GLY A 39 3.85 -7.22 -10.71
N MET A 40 2.95 -7.96 -10.09
CA MET A 40 2.49 -7.71 -8.73
C MET A 40 2.33 -9.03 -7.98
N GLY A 41 2.55 -9.01 -6.68
CA GLY A 41 2.42 -10.19 -5.83
C GLY A 41 2.66 -9.89 -4.36
N GLN A 42 2.81 -10.95 -3.57
CA GLN A 42 3.07 -10.82 -2.12
C GLN A 42 4.37 -10.08 -1.80
N HIS A 43 5.29 -10.04 -2.76
CA HIS A 43 6.57 -9.33 -2.67
C HIS A 43 6.46 -7.82 -2.92
N GLY A 44 5.25 -7.30 -3.23
CA GLY A 44 5.05 -5.94 -3.71
C GLY A 44 4.91 -5.91 -5.23
N GLY A 45 5.68 -5.04 -5.88
CA GLY A 45 5.64 -4.82 -7.32
C GLY A 45 4.78 -3.61 -7.68
N ASN A 46 4.16 -3.63 -8.84
CA ASN A 46 3.28 -2.57 -9.34
C ASN A 46 1.93 -2.58 -8.61
N LEU A 47 1.91 -2.01 -7.39
CA LEU A 47 0.72 -2.03 -6.54
C LEU A 47 -0.21 -0.85 -6.84
N ASP A 48 0.37 0.27 -7.28
CA ASP A 48 -0.31 1.50 -7.68
C ASP A 48 -1.24 2.01 -6.59
N ALA A 49 -0.67 2.10 -5.39
CA ALA A 49 -1.34 2.53 -4.18
C ALA A 49 -0.92 3.96 -3.81
N GLU A 50 -1.88 4.89 -3.85
CA GLU A 50 -1.67 6.32 -3.52
C GLU A 50 -1.05 6.53 -2.11
N GLU A 51 -1.20 5.57 -1.20
CA GLU A 51 -0.61 5.66 0.15
C GLU A 51 0.89 5.35 0.20
N ILE A 52 1.50 4.86 -0.88
CA ILE A 52 2.96 4.70 -1.00
C ILE A 52 3.56 6.05 -1.40
N CYS A 53 3.50 6.99 -0.47
CA CYS A 53 3.90 8.37 -0.65
C CYS A 53 4.80 8.86 0.49
N ALA A 54 5.29 10.09 0.39
CA ALA A 54 6.17 10.68 1.39
C ALA A 54 5.48 10.73 2.77
N GLY A 55 6.18 10.27 3.81
CA GLY A 55 5.66 10.17 5.18
C GLY A 55 4.97 8.85 5.49
N SER A 56 4.83 7.94 4.52
CA SER A 56 4.33 6.59 4.73
C SER A 56 5.46 5.58 4.95
N THR A 57 5.12 4.49 5.63
CA THR A 57 5.96 3.29 5.78
C THR A 57 5.29 2.14 5.03
N ILE A 58 6.03 1.44 4.17
CA ILE A 58 5.60 0.19 3.56
C ILE A 58 6.35 -0.99 4.19
N TYR A 59 5.62 -2.03 4.55
CA TYR A 59 6.15 -3.28 5.06
C TYR A 59 6.13 -4.31 3.93
N LEU A 60 7.31 -4.86 3.62
CA LEU A 60 7.52 -5.85 2.57
C LEU A 60 8.17 -7.11 3.17
N PRO A 61 7.86 -8.31 2.65
CA PRO A 61 8.49 -9.53 3.13
C PRO A 61 9.95 -9.61 2.68
N VAL A 62 10.82 -10.16 3.53
CA VAL A 62 12.18 -10.56 3.15
C VAL A 62 12.15 -12.05 2.82
N ASN A 63 12.11 -12.37 1.52
CA ASN A 63 12.04 -13.75 1.05
C ASN A 63 13.40 -14.34 0.66
N VAL A 64 14.39 -13.48 0.42
CA VAL A 64 15.77 -13.83 0.08
C VAL A 64 16.73 -12.96 0.88
N GLU A 65 17.99 -13.41 1.00
CA GLU A 65 19.03 -12.64 1.68
C GLU A 65 19.20 -11.24 1.09
N GLY A 66 19.28 -10.24 1.96
CA GLY A 66 19.39 -8.83 1.57
C GLY A 66 18.11 -8.19 1.05
N ALA A 67 17.00 -8.94 0.98
CA ALA A 67 15.67 -8.53 0.48
C ALA A 67 15.61 -8.11 -1.00
N LEU A 68 16.66 -7.49 -1.53
CA LEU A 68 16.78 -6.98 -2.90
C LEU A 68 15.65 -5.99 -3.25
N LEU A 69 15.47 -4.99 -2.39
CA LEU A 69 14.47 -3.92 -2.57
C LEU A 69 14.71 -3.18 -3.89
N SER A 70 13.65 -3.01 -4.66
CA SER A 70 13.61 -2.20 -5.89
C SER A 70 12.36 -1.33 -5.91
N LEU A 71 12.46 -0.17 -6.56
CA LEU A 71 11.34 0.76 -6.75
C LEU A 71 11.47 1.54 -8.05
N GLY A 72 10.35 2.07 -8.53
CA GLY A 72 10.26 2.88 -9.74
C GLY A 72 8.85 3.40 -9.94
N ASP A 73 8.52 3.75 -11.18
CA ASP A 73 7.15 4.05 -11.60
C ASP A 73 6.48 5.12 -10.73
N CYS A 74 7.12 6.28 -10.63
CA CYS A 74 6.64 7.34 -9.75
C CYS A 74 5.64 8.23 -10.49
N HIS A 75 4.48 8.43 -9.87
CA HIS A 75 3.43 9.26 -10.45
C HIS A 75 3.34 10.58 -9.71
N ALA A 76 3.15 11.67 -10.45
CA ALA A 76 2.84 12.97 -9.89
C ALA A 76 1.42 12.98 -9.30
N ILE A 77 0.50 12.25 -9.93
CA ILE A 77 -0.84 11.99 -9.42
C ILE A 77 -1.41 10.75 -10.12
N GLN A 78 -2.19 9.98 -9.37
CA GLN A 78 -3.00 8.87 -9.86
C GLN A 78 -4.42 8.98 -9.25
N SER A 79 -5.39 8.36 -9.89
CA SER A 79 -6.71 8.07 -9.31
C SER A 79 -6.78 6.64 -8.75
N ASP A 80 -7.59 6.41 -7.71
CA ASP A 80 -7.98 5.05 -7.31
C ASP A 80 -8.43 4.19 -8.51
N GLY A 81 -7.84 2.99 -8.63
CA GLY A 81 -8.08 2.06 -9.74
C GLY A 81 -7.25 2.34 -10.98
N GLU A 82 -6.42 3.39 -10.94
CA GLU A 82 -5.51 3.77 -12.01
C GLU A 82 -6.25 3.79 -13.34
N VAL A 83 -7.28 4.63 -13.52
CA VAL A 83 -7.86 4.79 -14.87
C VAL A 83 -6.87 5.58 -15.75
N ASN A 84 -6.13 6.49 -15.11
CA ASN A 84 -4.97 7.15 -15.67
C ASN A 84 -4.11 7.77 -14.56
N GLU A 85 -2.90 8.17 -14.96
CA GLU A 85 -1.83 8.66 -14.10
C GLU A 85 -0.99 9.71 -14.84
N ILE A 86 -0.19 10.46 -14.10
CA ILE A 86 0.84 11.34 -14.68
C ILE A 86 2.20 10.84 -14.23
N GLU A 87 2.85 10.10 -15.11
CA GLU A 87 4.22 9.61 -14.94
C GLU A 87 5.22 10.74 -14.73
N MET A 88 6.19 10.52 -13.85
CA MET A 88 7.28 11.47 -13.63
C MET A 88 8.61 10.80 -13.25
N ARG A 89 9.70 11.36 -13.80
CA ARG A 89 11.04 11.04 -13.30
C ARG A 89 11.20 11.58 -11.88
N SER A 90 11.68 10.74 -10.98
CA SER A 90 11.72 11.05 -9.55
C SER A 90 13.06 10.70 -8.91
N VAL A 91 13.36 11.39 -7.80
CA VAL A 91 14.41 11.04 -6.86
C VAL A 91 13.73 10.74 -5.53
N VAL A 92 13.84 9.50 -5.07
CA VAL A 92 13.21 9.04 -3.83
C VAL A 92 14.27 8.90 -2.75
N THR A 93 14.02 9.47 -1.58
CA THR A 93 14.82 9.24 -0.37
C THR A 93 13.99 8.41 0.60
N LEU A 94 14.55 7.30 1.07
CA LEU A 94 13.91 6.39 2.01
C LEU A 94 14.91 5.88 3.04
N SER A 95 14.41 5.36 4.15
CA SER A 95 15.16 4.57 5.13
C SER A 95 14.61 3.14 5.17
N CYS A 96 15.50 2.16 5.26
CA CYS A 96 15.12 0.76 5.40
C CYS A 96 15.56 0.23 6.77
N GLU A 97 14.66 -0.49 7.42
CA GLU A 97 14.92 -1.23 8.64
C GLU A 97 14.47 -2.68 8.46
N VAL A 98 15.25 -3.63 8.98
CA VAL A 98 14.89 -5.04 8.98
C VAL A 98 14.20 -5.37 10.30
N ILE A 99 12.92 -5.71 10.22
CA ILE A 99 12.13 -6.14 11.38
C ILE A 99 12.32 -7.65 11.58
N GLN A 100 12.73 -8.05 12.78
CA GLN A 100 12.90 -9.47 13.12
C GLN A 100 11.55 -10.11 13.47
N GLY A 101 11.35 -11.35 13.03
CA GLY A 101 10.11 -12.08 13.28
C GLY A 101 8.99 -11.67 12.32
N ARG A 102 8.77 -12.48 11.29
CA ARG A 102 7.68 -12.28 10.33
C ARG A 102 6.33 -12.42 11.05
N SER A 103 5.47 -11.42 10.91
CA SER A 103 4.07 -11.53 11.34
C SER A 103 3.42 -12.72 10.61
N PRO A 104 2.87 -13.72 11.32
CA PRO A 104 2.27 -14.91 10.71
C PRO A 104 1.00 -14.57 9.92
N VAL A 105 0.42 -13.40 10.14
CA VAL A 105 -0.81 -12.94 9.49
C VAL A 105 -0.55 -11.88 8.40
N MET A 106 0.71 -11.63 8.04
CA MET A 106 1.06 -10.73 6.93
C MET A 106 1.24 -11.55 5.65
N SER A 107 0.16 -11.68 4.88
CA SER A 107 0.20 -12.38 3.58
C SER A 107 0.63 -11.45 2.46
N TRP A 108 0.28 -10.17 2.58
CA TRP A 108 0.52 -9.14 1.58
C TRP A 108 1.24 -7.92 2.17
N PRO A 109 1.79 -7.02 1.31
CA PRO A 109 2.33 -5.75 1.76
C PRO A 109 1.31 -4.94 2.60
N ARG A 110 1.82 -4.28 3.62
CA ARG A 110 1.06 -3.36 4.47
C ARG A 110 1.64 -1.96 4.28
N ILE A 111 0.79 -0.94 4.30
CA ILE A 111 1.21 0.46 4.23
C ILE A 111 0.65 1.17 5.46
N GLU A 112 1.43 2.09 6.00
CA GLU A 112 1.06 2.89 7.15
C GLU A 112 1.35 4.36 6.83
N THR A 113 0.30 5.18 6.79
CA THR A 113 0.42 6.64 6.72
C THR A 113 0.29 7.22 8.13
N PRO A 114 0.49 8.53 8.35
CA PRO A 114 0.24 9.13 9.67
C PRO A 114 -1.21 8.90 10.17
N GLU A 115 -2.19 8.82 9.28
CA GLU A 115 -3.62 8.69 9.60
C GLU A 115 -4.20 7.30 9.36
N LEU A 116 -3.60 6.47 8.50
CA LEU A 116 -4.20 5.24 7.99
C LEU A 116 -3.30 4.02 8.23
N MET A 117 -3.93 2.90 8.54
CA MET A 117 -3.39 1.57 8.28
C MET A 117 -4.00 1.06 6.98
N VAL A 118 -3.18 0.48 6.10
CA VAL A 118 -3.64 0.00 4.80
C VAL A 118 -3.12 -1.40 4.55
N THR A 119 -4.01 -2.31 4.20
CA THR A 119 -3.65 -3.62 3.65
C THR A 119 -3.91 -3.63 2.16
N VAL A 120 -2.98 -4.21 1.41
CA VAL A 120 -3.12 -4.41 -0.03
C VAL A 120 -3.32 -5.89 -0.28
N ALA A 121 -4.06 -6.26 -1.32
CA ALA A 121 -4.03 -7.63 -1.84
C ALA A 121 -4.21 -7.60 -3.34
N VAL A 122 -3.66 -8.61 -4.00
CA VAL A 122 -3.69 -8.74 -5.45
C VAL A 122 -4.35 -10.06 -5.83
N ALA A 123 -5.36 -9.99 -6.69
CA ALA A 123 -5.99 -11.18 -7.25
C ALA A 123 -6.79 -10.88 -8.52
N CYS A 124 -7.25 -11.93 -9.17
CA CYS A 124 -8.28 -11.87 -10.19
C CYS A 124 -9.31 -12.97 -9.87
N PRO A 125 -10.61 -12.67 -9.78
CA PRO A 125 -11.25 -11.38 -10.05
C PRO A 125 -11.11 -10.35 -8.90
N LEU A 126 -11.58 -9.12 -9.11
CA LEU A 126 -11.42 -7.99 -8.18
C LEU A 126 -12.03 -8.25 -6.79
N GLU A 127 -13.15 -8.98 -6.74
CA GLU A 127 -13.82 -9.34 -5.49
C GLU A 127 -12.97 -10.26 -4.62
N GLU A 128 -12.08 -11.05 -5.23
CA GLU A 128 -11.13 -11.85 -4.46
C GLU A 128 -10.05 -10.97 -3.84
N ALA A 129 -9.52 -9.99 -4.58
CA ALA A 129 -8.55 -9.03 -4.07
C ALA A 129 -9.17 -8.24 -2.89
N LEU A 130 -10.43 -7.82 -3.02
CA LEU A 130 -11.21 -7.21 -1.94
C LEU A 130 -11.27 -8.08 -0.69
N ARG A 131 -11.67 -9.36 -0.83
CA ARG A 131 -11.78 -10.29 0.30
C ARG A 131 -10.45 -10.48 1.02
N LEU A 132 -9.37 -10.62 0.26
CA LEU A 132 -8.03 -10.81 0.79
C LEU A 132 -7.55 -9.55 1.54
N ALA A 133 -7.74 -8.36 0.98
CA ALA A 133 -7.36 -7.10 1.64
C ALA A 133 -8.11 -6.90 2.96
N LEU A 134 -9.43 -7.16 2.99
CA LEU A 134 -10.24 -7.09 4.21
C LEU A 134 -9.81 -8.13 5.25
N ARG A 135 -9.58 -9.38 4.83
CA ARG A 135 -9.12 -10.45 5.72
C ARG A 135 -7.81 -10.07 6.38
N ASP A 136 -6.82 -9.62 5.60
CA ASP A 136 -5.51 -9.22 6.13
C ASP A 136 -5.64 -8.02 7.07
N MET A 137 -6.56 -7.07 6.82
CA MET A 137 -6.82 -5.95 7.75
C MET A 137 -7.37 -6.44 9.09
N ILE A 138 -8.36 -7.34 9.06
CA ILE A 138 -8.97 -7.90 10.28
C ILE A 138 -7.94 -8.65 11.11
N LEU A 139 -7.09 -9.45 10.46
CA LEU A 139 -6.03 -10.19 11.15
C LEU A 139 -4.93 -9.26 11.68
N TRP A 140 -4.57 -8.22 10.93
CA TRP A 140 -3.62 -7.22 11.40
C TRP A 140 -4.16 -6.44 12.60
N MET A 141 -5.45 -6.11 12.61
CA MET A 141 -6.12 -5.49 13.75
C MET A 141 -6.10 -6.39 14.99
N GLU A 142 -6.45 -7.67 14.85
CA GLU A 142 -6.38 -8.67 15.92
C GLU A 142 -4.94 -8.80 16.47
N GLU A 143 -3.95 -8.90 15.59
CA GLU A 143 -2.53 -8.96 15.97
C GLU A 143 -2.05 -7.67 16.65
N LEU A 144 -2.38 -6.50 16.11
CA LEU A 144 -1.83 -5.24 16.60
C LEU A 144 -2.46 -4.82 17.95
N THR A 145 -3.77 -5.00 18.08
CA THR A 145 -4.56 -4.49 19.22
C THR A 145 -4.92 -5.58 20.24
N GLY A 146 -4.93 -6.85 19.85
CA GLY A 146 -5.47 -7.93 20.67
C GLY A 146 -7.00 -7.92 20.79
N MET A 147 -7.70 -7.09 20.00
CA MET A 147 -9.15 -7.20 19.85
C MET A 147 -9.52 -8.57 19.28
N SER A 148 -10.70 -9.09 19.64
CA SER A 148 -11.18 -10.33 19.04
C SER A 148 -11.39 -10.13 17.54
N ARG A 149 -11.17 -11.20 16.75
CA ARG A 149 -11.45 -11.17 15.29
C ARG A 149 -12.85 -10.66 14.94
N ARG A 150 -13.84 -10.93 15.79
CA ARG A 150 -15.22 -10.46 15.62
C ARG A 150 -15.32 -8.94 15.78
N ASP A 151 -14.68 -8.39 16.80
CA ASP A 151 -14.70 -6.94 17.04
C ASP A 151 -13.90 -6.20 15.98
N ALA A 152 -12.75 -6.76 15.56
CA ALA A 152 -11.99 -6.25 14.43
C ALA A 152 -12.81 -6.26 13.13
N TYR A 153 -13.53 -7.35 12.84
CA TYR A 153 -14.45 -7.44 11.70
C TYR A 153 -15.53 -6.35 11.77
N TRP A 154 -16.17 -6.16 12.92
CA TRP A 154 -17.18 -5.12 13.11
C TRP A 154 -16.61 -3.72 12.89
N LEU A 155 -15.48 -3.41 13.52
CA LEU A 155 -14.85 -2.10 13.43
C LEU A 155 -14.40 -1.78 12.02
N VAL A 156 -13.72 -2.71 11.33
CA VAL A 156 -13.33 -2.56 9.93
C VAL A 156 -14.56 -2.39 9.05
N GLY A 157 -15.65 -3.13 9.29
CA GLY A 157 -16.88 -3.06 8.51
C GLY A 157 -17.61 -1.71 8.59
N ILE A 158 -17.55 -1.02 9.73
CA ILE A 158 -18.26 0.27 9.92
C ILE A 158 -17.38 1.51 9.72
N ALA A 159 -16.05 1.37 9.85
CA ALA A 159 -15.12 2.50 9.84
C ALA A 159 -14.02 2.39 8.77
N GLY A 160 -13.86 1.21 8.15
CA GLY A 160 -12.90 1.00 7.08
C GLY A 160 -13.42 1.49 5.73
N HIS A 161 -12.49 1.80 4.84
CA HIS A 161 -12.76 2.10 3.43
C HIS A 161 -12.07 1.06 2.56
N VAL A 162 -12.60 0.81 1.37
CA VAL A 162 -11.98 -0.09 0.42
C VAL A 162 -11.91 0.57 -0.95
N ARG A 163 -10.72 0.53 -1.56
CA ARG A 163 -10.41 1.22 -2.82
C ARG A 163 -9.53 0.34 -3.71
N PRO A 164 -9.72 0.33 -5.03
CA PRO A 164 -8.75 -0.30 -5.94
C PRO A 164 -7.44 0.49 -5.97
N GLY A 165 -6.31 -0.19 -6.12
CA GLY A 165 -5.02 0.44 -6.44
C GLY A 165 -4.96 0.68 -7.95
N GLN A 166 -4.81 -0.40 -8.71
CA GLN A 166 -5.01 -0.44 -10.16
C GLN A 166 -6.01 -1.51 -10.58
N ALA A 167 -6.67 -1.26 -11.70
CA ALA A 167 -7.61 -2.20 -12.34
C ALA A 167 -7.37 -2.34 -13.86
N GLN A 168 -6.18 -2.00 -14.35
CA GLN A 168 -5.88 -1.95 -15.79
C GLN A 168 -5.39 -3.28 -16.38
N VAL A 169 -4.76 -4.14 -15.56
CA VAL A 169 -4.09 -5.36 -16.03
C VAL A 169 -4.80 -6.64 -15.57
N SER A 170 -4.25 -7.81 -15.89
CA SER A 170 -4.88 -9.11 -15.64
C SER A 170 -5.03 -9.50 -14.17
N LEU A 171 -4.21 -8.90 -13.30
CA LEU A 171 -4.34 -8.96 -11.84
C LEU A 171 -4.75 -7.58 -11.32
N TYR A 172 -5.62 -7.56 -10.33
CA TYR A 172 -6.11 -6.31 -9.74
C TYR A 172 -5.62 -6.14 -8.32
N SER A 173 -5.26 -4.91 -7.94
CA SER A 173 -4.90 -4.58 -6.56
C SER A 173 -6.08 -3.91 -5.85
N MET A 174 -6.38 -4.38 -4.64
CA MET A 174 -7.39 -3.79 -3.76
C MET A 174 -6.76 -3.44 -2.42
N ARG A 175 -7.24 -2.33 -1.83
CA ARG A 175 -6.71 -1.77 -0.60
C ARG A 175 -7.83 -1.60 0.42
N CYS A 176 -7.64 -2.08 1.64
CA CYS A 176 -8.49 -1.74 2.78
C CYS A 176 -7.78 -0.69 3.63
N LEU A 177 -8.42 0.46 3.83
CA LEU A 177 -7.89 1.61 4.56
C LEU A 177 -8.64 1.74 5.89
N MET A 178 -7.92 1.65 7.00
CA MET A 178 -8.46 1.77 8.35
C MET A 178 -7.93 3.04 9.03
N PRO A 179 -8.79 4.01 9.39
CA PRO A 179 -8.35 5.21 10.09
C PRO A 179 -7.83 4.93 11.49
N LYS A 180 -6.58 5.31 11.75
CA LYS A 180 -5.89 5.10 13.03
C LYS A 180 -6.56 5.80 14.21
N LYS A 181 -7.30 6.88 13.97
CA LYS A 181 -8.04 7.62 15.00
C LYS A 181 -9.07 6.76 15.74
N PHE A 182 -9.52 5.66 15.15
CA PHE A 182 -10.47 4.72 15.76
C PHE A 182 -9.80 3.56 16.49
N LEU A 183 -8.46 3.49 16.47
CA LEU A 183 -7.71 2.46 17.15
C LEU A 183 -7.52 2.81 18.64
N PRO A 184 -7.50 1.80 19.52
CA PRO A 184 -7.21 2.01 20.92
C PRO A 184 -5.80 2.58 21.13
N LYS A 185 -5.72 3.82 21.62
CA LYS A 185 -4.44 4.56 21.82
C LYS A 185 -3.45 3.83 22.74
N SER A 186 -3.95 3.07 23.71
CA SER A 186 -3.14 2.35 24.69
C SER A 186 -2.34 1.18 24.10
N GLN A 187 -2.68 0.71 22.90
CA GLN A 187 -2.11 -0.51 22.31
C GLN A 187 -1.18 -0.25 21.12
N LEU A 188 -1.27 0.94 20.50
CA LEU A 188 -0.40 1.34 19.38
C LEU A 188 1.06 1.59 19.81
N GLN A 189 1.28 2.16 21.00
CA GLN A 189 2.62 2.52 21.49
C GLN A 189 3.49 1.31 21.87
N ALA A 190 2.91 0.14 22.11
CA ALA A 190 3.64 -1.02 22.64
C ALA A 190 4.29 -1.91 21.56
N ARG A 191 3.85 -1.83 20.29
CA ARG A 191 4.24 -2.78 19.22
C ARG A 191 4.82 -2.15 17.95
N LEU A 192 4.49 -0.90 17.62
CA LEU A 192 5.09 -0.20 16.47
C LEU A 192 6.52 0.32 16.75
N LEU A 193 7.00 0.19 18.00
CA LEU A 193 8.29 0.71 18.49
C LEU A 193 9.28 -0.40 18.91
N ARG A 194 9.07 -1.65 18.53
CA ARG A 194 10.05 -2.71 18.79
C ARG A 194 10.80 -3.05 17.50
N PRO A 195 12.12 -2.83 17.44
CA PRO A 195 12.97 -3.35 16.36
C PRO A 195 12.93 -4.88 16.32
#